data_AF-A0A956Y377-F1
#
_entry.id   AF-A0A956Y377-F1
#
_cell.length_a   1.000
_cell.length_b   1.000
_cell.length_c   1.000
_cell.angle_alpha   90.00
_cell.angle_beta   90.00
_cell.angle_gamma   90.00
#
_symmetry.space_group_name_H-M   'P 1'
#
loop_
_entity.id
_entity.type
_entity.pdbx_description
1 polymer ?
#
loop_
_entity_poly.entity_id
_entity_poly.type
_entity_poly.pdbx_seq_one_letter_code
_entity_poly.pdbx_strand_id
1 'polypeptide(L)'
;MQSKLTFGVIVGNRDFFPDALITEGRQDILEVLAESNITPIILDEDATKLGAVETWQDAKKCADLFKQHRDEIDGILVILPNFGDEKGIAETIKLSGLDVPILVQAYPDDLNQMIPSRRRDAFCGKISACNNLYQYGYKYSVTQLHTVHPKSESFKAD
;
A
#
# COMPACT_ATOMS: atom_id res chain seq x y z
N MET A 1 -28.32 7.83 -2.09
CA MET A 1 -26.95 8.25 -1.72
C MET A 1 -26.02 7.15 -2.18
N GLN A 2 -25.03 7.46 -3.04
CA GLN A 2 -23.95 6.51 -3.29
C GLN A 2 -23.23 6.29 -1.96
N SER A 3 -23.07 5.04 -1.55
CA SER A 3 -22.24 4.70 -0.39
C SER A 3 -20.82 5.17 -0.66
N LYS A 4 -20.18 5.74 0.36
CA LYS A 4 -18.79 6.17 0.30
C LYS A 4 -17.91 4.92 0.15
N LEU A 5 -17.08 4.86 -0.89
CA LEU A 5 -16.17 3.74 -1.14
C LEU A 5 -15.15 3.65 0.00
N THR A 6 -14.81 2.44 0.43
CA THR A 6 -13.86 2.21 1.51
C THR A 6 -12.75 1.27 1.08
N PHE A 7 -11.49 1.66 1.30
CA PHE A 7 -10.32 0.86 0.97
C PHE A 7 -9.57 0.42 2.21
N GLY A 8 -9.20 -0.87 2.24
CA GLY A 8 -8.13 -1.36 3.09
C GLY A 8 -6.79 -0.91 2.51
N VAL A 9 -6.05 -0.05 3.18
CA VAL A 9 -4.77 0.49 2.69
C VAL A 9 -3.61 -0.22 3.38
N ILE A 10 -2.72 -0.82 2.58
CA ILE A 10 -1.49 -1.44 3.05
C ILE A 10 -0.31 -0.56 2.64
N VAL A 11 0.43 -0.04 3.61
CA VAL A 11 1.69 0.70 3.37
C VAL A 11 2.84 -0.27 3.50
N GLY A 12 3.53 -0.58 2.40
CA GLY A 12 4.70 -1.45 2.43
C GLY A 12 5.95 -0.68 2.89
N ASN A 13 6.75 -1.31 3.75
CA ASN A 13 8.09 -0.83 4.10
C ASN A 13 9.06 -2.03 4.25
N ARG A 14 10.35 -1.75 4.41
CA ARG A 14 11.40 -2.74 4.68
C ARG A 14 12.54 -2.09 5.45
N ASP A 15 12.98 -2.75 6.51
CA ASP A 15 13.91 -2.26 7.56
C ASP A 15 15.08 -1.36 7.11
N PHE A 16 15.68 -1.61 5.93
CA PHE A 16 16.86 -0.87 5.47
C PHE A 16 16.55 0.34 4.57
N PHE A 17 15.28 0.60 4.26
CA PHE A 17 14.87 1.77 3.48
C PHE A 17 14.52 2.96 4.38
N PRO A 18 14.56 4.19 3.85
CA PRO A 18 14.31 5.39 4.65
C PRO A 18 12.85 5.50 5.14
N ASP A 19 12.70 5.54 6.46
CA ASP A 19 11.40 5.67 7.14
C ASP A 19 10.64 6.96 6.78
N ALA A 20 11.34 8.06 6.48
CA ALA A 20 10.72 9.32 6.07
C ALA A 20 9.82 9.17 4.84
N LEU A 21 10.15 8.24 3.94
CA LEU A 21 9.37 7.96 2.73
C LEU A 21 8.00 7.37 3.05
N ILE A 22 7.88 6.65 4.18
CA ILE A 22 6.63 6.05 4.64
C ILE A 22 5.68 7.13 5.16
N THR A 23 6.19 8.04 6.00
CA THR A 23 5.40 9.17 6.50
C THR A 23 4.93 10.07 5.34
N GLU A 24 5.83 10.43 4.42
CA GLU A 24 5.48 11.20 3.21
C GLU A 24 4.42 10.46 2.37
N GLY A 25 4.64 9.16 2.12
CA GLY A 25 3.75 8.35 1.30
C GLY A 25 2.35 8.15 1.91
N ARG A 26 2.29 7.97 3.23
CA ARG A 26 1.04 7.91 3.98
C ARG A 26 0.27 9.22 3.88
N GLN A 27 0.93 10.35 4.09
CA GLN A 27 0.29 11.66 4.01
C GLN A 27 -0.30 11.90 2.62
N ASP A 28 0.48 11.64 1.57
CA ASP A 28 0.04 11.81 0.19
C ASP A 28 -1.19 10.96 -0.12
N ILE A 29 -1.22 9.67 0.26
CA ILE A 29 -2.35 8.82 -0.07
C ILE A 29 -3.61 9.22 0.71
N LEU A 30 -3.46 9.62 1.98
CA LEU A 30 -4.60 10.05 2.78
C LEU A 30 -5.24 11.32 2.20
N GLU A 31 -4.42 12.25 1.71
CA GLU A 31 -4.88 13.46 1.01
C GLU A 31 -5.64 13.10 -0.27
N VAL A 32 -5.08 12.23 -1.11
CA VAL A 32 -5.71 11.80 -2.38
C VAL A 32 -7.02 11.05 -2.13
N LEU A 33 -7.07 10.15 -1.15
CA LEU A 33 -8.30 9.43 -0.82
C LEU A 33 -9.36 10.36 -0.25
N ALA A 34 -8.97 11.36 0.55
CA ALA A 34 -9.89 12.38 1.06
C ALA A 34 -10.48 13.23 -0.08
N GLU A 35 -9.66 13.68 -1.03
CA GLU A 35 -10.10 14.42 -2.23
C GLU A 35 -11.09 13.61 -3.07
N SER A 36 -10.85 12.30 -3.21
CA SER A 36 -11.73 11.38 -3.94
C SER A 36 -12.94 10.89 -3.15
N ASN A 37 -13.15 11.40 -1.93
CA ASN A 37 -14.21 10.97 -1.02
C ASN A 37 -14.20 9.44 -0.78
N ILE A 38 -13.03 8.86 -0.59
CA ILE A 38 -12.80 7.45 -0.24
C ILE A 38 -12.41 7.36 1.24
N THR A 39 -12.93 6.36 1.96
CA THR A 39 -12.56 6.11 3.35
C THR A 39 -11.40 5.12 3.43
N PRO A 40 -10.25 5.48 4.02
CA PRO A 40 -9.16 4.53 4.26
C PRO A 40 -9.34 3.78 5.60
N ILE A 41 -9.27 2.45 5.55
CA ILE A 41 -8.98 1.59 6.70
C ILE A 41 -7.50 1.24 6.61
N ILE A 42 -6.70 1.85 7.48
CA ILE A 42 -5.23 1.79 7.45
C ILE A 42 -4.72 1.62 8.88
N LEU A 43 -3.60 0.92 9.07
CA LEU A 43 -2.99 0.82 10.39
C LEU A 43 -2.66 2.21 10.95
N ASP A 44 -2.88 2.39 12.25
CA ASP A 44 -2.39 3.57 12.97
C ASP A 44 -0.87 3.58 13.01
N GLU A 45 -0.28 4.78 13.09
CA GLU A 45 1.17 4.98 13.02
C GLU A 45 1.94 4.32 14.18
N ASP A 46 1.26 4.05 15.30
CA ASP A 46 1.79 3.41 16.50
C ASP A 46 1.44 1.92 16.60
N ALA A 47 0.53 1.41 15.77
CA ALA A 47 0.17 0.00 15.74
C ALA A 47 1.35 -0.88 15.25
N THR A 48 2.15 -0.34 14.33
CA THR A 48 3.41 -0.91 13.80
C THR A 48 4.41 0.23 13.58
N LYS A 49 5.59 -0.03 13.00
CA LYS A 49 6.53 1.04 12.67
C LYS A 49 5.90 1.96 11.62
N LEU A 50 5.48 3.16 12.03
CA LEU A 50 4.82 4.17 11.17
C LEU A 50 3.52 3.67 10.50
N GLY A 51 2.88 2.64 11.07
CA GLY A 51 1.70 2.02 10.48
C GLY A 51 1.98 1.26 9.17
N ALA A 52 3.24 0.93 8.89
CA ALA A 52 3.64 0.13 7.74
C ALA A 52 3.69 -1.36 8.05
N VAL A 53 3.67 -2.17 6.98
CA VAL A 53 3.82 -3.62 7.03
C VAL A 53 5.23 -4.00 6.57
N GLU A 54 6.02 -4.55 7.49
CA GLU A 54 7.41 -4.97 7.26
C GLU A 54 7.64 -6.43 7.65
N THR A 55 6.96 -6.87 8.71
CA THR A 55 7.11 -8.20 9.28
C THR A 55 5.81 -8.98 9.21
N TRP A 56 5.90 -10.29 9.48
CA TRP A 56 4.71 -11.13 9.62
C TRP A 56 3.81 -10.72 10.79
N GLN A 57 4.38 -10.11 11.85
CA GLN A 57 3.59 -9.61 12.97
C GLN A 57 2.79 -8.36 12.58
N ASP A 58 3.36 -7.49 11.76
CA ASP A 58 2.66 -6.33 11.21
C ASP A 58 1.54 -6.77 10.27
N ALA A 59 1.83 -7.77 9.42
CA ALA A 59 0.83 -8.34 8.52
C ALA A 59 -0.37 -8.92 9.28
N LYS A 60 -0.15 -9.58 10.42
CA LYS A 60 -1.23 -10.03 11.30
C LYS A 60 -2.08 -8.89 11.85
N LYS A 61 -1.44 -7.83 12.35
CA LYS A 61 -2.17 -6.66 12.88
C LYS A 61 -3.01 -5.99 11.79
N CYS A 62 -2.43 -5.81 10.60
CA CYS A 62 -3.13 -5.23 9.46
C CYS A 62 -4.30 -6.13 9.01
N ALA A 63 -4.08 -7.45 8.93
CA ALA A 63 -5.12 -8.41 8.61
C ALA A 63 -6.26 -8.42 9.62
N ASP A 64 -5.95 -8.32 10.91
CA ASP A 64 -6.96 -8.28 11.97
C ASP A 64 -7.75 -6.98 11.96
N LEU A 65 -7.13 -5.84 11.64
CA LEU A 65 -7.84 -4.59 11.36
C LEU A 65 -8.80 -4.77 10.16
N PHE A 66 -8.32 -5.35 9.06
CA PHE A 66 -9.15 -5.57 7.87
C PHE A 66 -10.33 -6.51 8.15
N LYS A 67 -10.14 -7.54 8.98
CA LYS A 67 -11.24 -8.42 9.42
C LYS A 67 -12.32 -7.68 10.20
N GLN A 68 -11.93 -6.73 11.05
CA GLN A 68 -12.87 -5.95 11.85
C GLN A 68 -13.77 -5.08 10.96
N HIS A 69 -13.25 -4.65 9.81
CA HIS A 69 -13.94 -3.83 8.81
C HIS A 69 -14.32 -4.60 7.54
N ARG A 70 -14.45 -5.93 7.62
CA ARG A 70 -14.59 -6.80 6.44
C ARG A 70 -15.83 -6.51 5.58
N ASP A 71 -16.89 -6.03 6.19
CA ASP A 71 -18.16 -5.73 5.53
C ASP A 71 -18.19 -4.29 4.99
N GLU A 72 -17.18 -3.49 5.34
CA GLU A 72 -17.02 -2.10 4.91
C GLU A 72 -16.01 -1.98 3.76
N ILE A 73 -14.96 -2.79 3.73
CA ILE A 73 -13.89 -2.70 2.74
C ILE A 73 -14.36 -3.19 1.36
N ASP A 74 -14.40 -2.27 0.39
CA ASP A 74 -14.76 -2.53 -1.01
C ASP A 74 -13.56 -2.98 -1.87
N GLY A 75 -12.34 -2.69 -1.43
CA GLY A 75 -11.10 -2.98 -2.16
C GLY A 75 -9.85 -2.79 -1.32
N ILE A 76 -8.73 -3.36 -1.76
CA ILE A 76 -7.43 -3.21 -1.11
C ILE A 76 -6.53 -2.35 -1.99
N LEU A 77 -5.95 -1.31 -1.39
CA LEU A 77 -4.93 -0.47 -2.01
C LEU A 77 -3.58 -0.75 -1.35
N VAL A 78 -2.66 -1.33 -2.11
CA VAL A 78 -1.26 -1.48 -1.71
C VAL A 78 -0.49 -0.26 -2.21
N ILE A 79 0.14 0.48 -1.29
CA ILE A 79 1.06 1.56 -1.64
C ILE A 79 2.49 1.18 -1.28
N LEU A 80 3.43 1.50 -2.17
CA LEU A 80 4.85 1.22 -2.00
C LEU A 80 5.64 2.52 -2.10
N PRO A 81 5.85 3.23 -0.97
CA PRO A 81 6.72 4.40 -0.95
C PRO A 81 8.20 4.06 -1.16
N ASN A 82 8.59 2.82 -0.87
CA ASN A 82 9.90 2.22 -1.15
C ASN A 82 9.73 0.73 -1.52
N PHE A 83 10.82 -0.04 -1.57
CA PHE A 83 10.76 -1.50 -1.71
C PHE A 83 10.26 -2.15 -0.41
N GLY A 84 8.94 -2.15 -0.25
CA GLY A 84 8.26 -2.82 0.86
C GLY A 84 8.32 -4.34 0.83
N ASP A 85 8.06 -4.98 1.98
CA ASP A 85 8.10 -6.42 2.10
C ASP A 85 6.94 -7.14 1.38
N GLU A 86 7.27 -7.83 0.29
CA GLU A 86 6.30 -8.51 -0.56
C GLU A 86 5.55 -9.65 0.15
N LYS A 87 6.14 -10.28 1.17
CA LYS A 87 5.50 -11.37 1.92
C LYS A 87 4.52 -10.81 2.94
N GLY A 88 4.88 -9.74 3.63
CA GLY A 88 4.00 -9.04 4.56
C GLY A 88 2.70 -8.58 3.88
N ILE A 89 2.80 -8.05 2.65
CA ILE A 89 1.63 -7.64 1.86
C ILE A 89 0.73 -8.86 1.54
N ALA A 90 1.30 -9.92 0.96
CA ALA A 90 0.52 -11.11 0.57
C ALA A 90 -0.10 -11.82 1.78
N GLU A 91 0.64 -11.92 2.89
CA GLU A 91 0.14 -12.52 4.14
C GLU A 91 -0.95 -11.66 4.80
N THR A 92 -0.89 -10.33 4.70
CA THR A 92 -1.97 -9.45 5.18
C THR A 92 -3.29 -9.79 4.50
N ILE A 93 -3.28 -9.90 3.16
CA ILE A 93 -4.45 -10.20 2.34
C ILE A 93 -4.97 -11.62 2.63
N LYS A 94 -4.06 -12.59 2.72
CA LYS A 94 -4.40 -13.98 3.04
C LYS A 94 -5.01 -14.14 4.42
N LEU A 95 -4.41 -13.50 5.41
CA LEU A 95 -4.86 -13.61 6.78
C LEU A 95 -6.17 -12.85 6.98
N SER A 96 -6.41 -11.74 6.29
CA SER A 96 -7.67 -10.97 6.40
C SER A 96 -8.87 -11.77 5.89
N GLY A 97 -8.65 -12.66 4.91
CA GLY A 97 -9.71 -13.46 4.30
C GLY A 97 -10.64 -12.63 3.41
N LEU A 98 -10.23 -11.42 3.03
CA LEU A 98 -10.96 -10.58 2.09
C LEU A 98 -10.84 -11.13 0.67
N ASP A 99 -11.97 -11.11 -0.05
CA ASP A 99 -12.07 -11.45 -1.47
C ASP A 99 -12.62 -10.24 -2.23
N VAL A 100 -11.80 -9.20 -2.32
CA VAL A 100 -12.11 -7.90 -2.93
C VAL A 100 -11.03 -7.50 -3.93
N PRO A 101 -11.30 -6.59 -4.89
CA PRO A 101 -10.29 -6.12 -5.84
C PRO A 101 -9.06 -5.53 -5.14
N ILE A 102 -7.89 -5.76 -5.72
CA ILE A 102 -6.59 -5.26 -5.21
C ILE A 102 -5.96 -4.36 -6.26
N LEU A 103 -5.54 -3.15 -5.86
CA LEU A 103 -4.74 -2.24 -6.68
C LEU A 103 -3.34 -2.06 -6.07
N VAL A 104 -2.29 -2.18 -6.90
CA VAL A 104 -0.90 -1.99 -6.46
C VAL A 104 -0.29 -0.72 -7.06
N GLN A 105 0.02 0.24 -6.19
CA GLN A 105 0.70 1.49 -6.48
C GLN A 105 2.15 1.46 -5.98
N ALA A 106 3.05 2.12 -6.71
CA ALA A 106 4.43 2.32 -6.28
C ALA A 106 4.95 3.70 -6.68
N TYR A 107 5.76 4.29 -5.80
CA TYR A 107 6.34 5.61 -6.01
C TYR A 107 7.48 5.59 -7.04
N PRO A 108 7.63 6.64 -7.87
CA PRO A 108 8.83 6.83 -8.68
C PRO A 108 9.99 7.31 -7.80
N ASP A 109 11.21 6.88 -8.12
CA ASP A 109 12.42 7.47 -7.55
C ASP A 109 12.61 8.92 -8.07
N ASP A 110 13.17 9.79 -7.24
CA ASP A 110 13.67 11.11 -7.67
C ASP A 110 15.11 10.92 -8.17
N LEU A 111 15.32 11.13 -9.47
CA LEU A 111 16.61 10.97 -10.14
C LEU A 111 17.71 11.89 -9.56
N ASN A 112 17.33 12.98 -8.90
CA ASN A 112 18.26 13.90 -8.24
C ASN A 112 18.55 13.49 -6.77
N GLN A 113 17.83 12.52 -6.21
CA GLN A 113 17.93 12.08 -4.82
C GLN A 113 18.14 10.56 -4.70
N MET A 114 19.05 10.01 -5.50
CA MET A 114 19.39 8.57 -5.48
C MET A 114 20.33 8.16 -4.33
N ILE A 115 20.48 9.00 -3.30
CA ILE A 115 21.29 8.71 -2.12
C ILE A 115 20.58 7.71 -1.20
N PRO A 116 21.29 6.91 -0.38
CA PRO A 116 20.68 5.88 0.47
C PRO A 116 19.55 6.38 1.37
N SER A 117 19.61 7.63 1.85
CA SER A 117 18.60 8.23 2.72
C SER A 117 17.32 8.69 2.02
N ARG A 118 17.25 8.64 0.68
CA ARG A 118 16.09 9.09 -0.12
C ARG A 118 15.68 8.10 -1.22
N ARG A 119 16.52 7.12 -1.54
CA ARG A 119 16.22 6.10 -2.53
C ARG A 119 15.02 5.25 -2.11
N ARG A 120 14.09 5.05 -3.03
CA ARG A 120 12.85 4.29 -2.82
C ARG A 120 12.99 2.85 -3.30
N ASP A 121 13.51 2.64 -4.52
CA ASP A 121 13.57 1.32 -5.17
C ASP A 121 12.19 0.63 -5.29
N ALA A 122 11.10 1.40 -5.19
CA ALA A 122 9.72 0.90 -5.21
C ALA A 122 9.34 0.28 -6.56
N PHE A 123 10.05 0.63 -7.64
CA PHE A 123 9.94 -0.03 -8.94
C PHE A 123 10.15 -1.55 -8.81
N CYS A 124 11.26 -1.97 -8.17
CA CYS A 124 11.60 -3.37 -7.91
C CYS A 124 10.67 -3.98 -6.87
N GLY A 125 10.29 -3.20 -5.86
CA GLY A 125 9.31 -3.59 -4.85
C GLY A 125 7.96 -4.00 -5.45
N LYS A 126 7.46 -3.21 -6.41
CA LYS A 126 6.19 -3.53 -7.09
C LYS A 126 6.26 -4.84 -7.85
N ILE A 127 7.36 -5.12 -8.55
CA ILE A 127 7.56 -6.40 -9.24
C ILE A 127 7.51 -7.55 -8.24
N SER A 128 8.20 -7.40 -7.11
CA SER A 128 8.27 -8.43 -6.06
C SER A 128 6.91 -8.67 -5.39
N ALA A 129 6.20 -7.60 -5.02
CA ALA A 129 4.86 -7.66 -4.45
C ALA A 129 3.86 -8.33 -5.40
N CYS A 130 3.79 -7.86 -6.66
CA CYS A 130 2.92 -8.43 -7.69
C CYS A 130 3.24 -9.91 -7.96
N ASN A 131 4.51 -10.28 -8.02
CA ASN A 131 4.93 -11.67 -8.20
C ASN A 131 4.50 -12.58 -7.03
N ASN A 132 4.51 -12.08 -5.79
CA ASN A 132 3.96 -12.82 -4.66
C ASN A 132 2.44 -12.94 -4.73
N LEU A 133 1.72 -11.86 -5.04
CA LEU A 133 0.27 -11.90 -5.21
C LEU A 133 -0.13 -12.93 -6.27
N TYR A 134 0.59 -12.94 -7.40
CA TYR A 134 0.42 -13.94 -8.45
C TYR A 134 0.63 -15.37 -7.94
N GLN A 135 1.73 -15.64 -7.24
CA GLN A 135 2.02 -16.98 -6.68
C GLN A 135 0.98 -17.44 -5.65
N TYR A 136 0.36 -16.50 -4.93
CA TYR A 136 -0.70 -16.77 -3.96
C TYR A 136 -2.08 -16.92 -4.63
N GLY A 137 -2.19 -16.66 -5.94
CA GLY A 137 -3.42 -16.77 -6.71
C GLY A 137 -4.35 -15.55 -6.62
N TYR A 138 -3.86 -14.41 -6.11
CA TYR A 138 -4.65 -13.19 -6.04
C TYR A 138 -4.73 -12.50 -7.41
N LYS A 139 -5.94 -12.06 -7.76
CA LYS A 139 -6.16 -11.14 -8.87
C LYS A 139 -5.88 -9.72 -8.38
N TYR A 140 -5.07 -8.99 -9.13
CA TYR A 140 -4.74 -7.60 -8.82
C TYR A 140 -4.67 -6.77 -10.10
N SER A 141 -4.90 -5.49 -9.95
CA SER A 141 -4.66 -4.47 -10.96
C SER A 141 -3.40 -3.68 -10.61
N VAL A 142 -2.81 -3.06 -11.62
CA VAL A 142 -1.70 -2.12 -11.47
C VAL A 142 -2.10 -0.79 -12.13
N THR A 143 -1.52 0.30 -11.62
CA THR A 143 -1.60 1.63 -12.23
C THR A 143 -1.10 1.64 -13.68
N GLN A 144 -1.57 2.59 -14.49
CA GLN A 144 -1.19 2.71 -15.90
C GLN A 144 0.34 2.85 -16.10
N LEU A 145 0.99 3.60 -15.20
CA LEU A 145 2.45 3.67 -15.12
C LEU A 145 2.96 2.70 -14.05
N HIS A 146 4.10 2.05 -14.30
CA HIS A 146 4.66 1.10 -13.33
C HIS A 146 4.92 1.76 -11.97
N THR A 147 5.52 2.94 -11.99
CA THR A 147 5.64 3.83 -10.82
C THR A 147 4.96 5.16 -11.13
N VAL A 148 4.18 5.66 -10.17
CA VAL A 148 3.43 6.91 -10.31
C VAL A 148 3.28 7.57 -8.95
N HIS A 149 3.43 8.89 -8.90
CA HIS A 149 3.23 9.64 -7.66
C HIS A 149 1.72 9.72 -7.36
N PRO A 150 1.23 9.40 -6.15
CA PRO A 150 -0.21 9.38 -5.87
C PRO A 150 -0.93 10.71 -6.12
N LYS A 151 -0.23 11.83 -5.94
CA LYS A 151 -0.77 13.16 -6.24
C LYS A 151 -0.89 13.51 -7.72
N SER A 152 -0.40 12.68 -8.65
CA SER A 152 -0.54 12.97 -10.07
C SER A 152 -1.95 12.67 -10.58
N GLU A 153 -2.40 13.46 -11.55
CA GLU A 153 -3.70 13.25 -12.21
C GLU A 153 -3.81 11.86 -12.86
N SER A 154 -2.69 11.30 -13.32
CA SER A 154 -2.67 9.94 -13.88
C SER A 154 -3.04 8.87 -12.85
N PHE A 155 -2.60 9.02 -11.58
CA PHE A 155 -3.00 8.09 -10.52
C PHE A 155 -4.44 8.31 -10.10
N LYS A 156 -4.90 9.56 -10.02
CA LYS A 156 -6.30 9.86 -9.66
C LYS A 156 -7.30 9.32 -10.69
N ALA A 157 -6.86 9.10 -11.92
CA ALA A 157 -7.66 8.53 -13.01
C ALA A 157 -7.63 6.99 -13.08
N ASP A 158 -6.65 6.33 -12.44
CA ASP A 158 -6.51 4.87 -12.35
C ASP A 158 -7.52 4.28 -11.34
#